data_AF-A0AAW4KKF3-F1
#
_entry.id   AF-A0AAW4KKF3-F1
#
_cell.length_a   1.000
_cell.length_b   1.000
_cell.length_c   1.000
_cell.angle_alpha   90.00
_cell.angle_beta   90.00
_cell.angle_gamma   90.00
#
_symmetry.space_group_name_H-M   'P 1'
#
loop_
_entity.id
_entity.type
_entity.pdbx_description
1 polymer ?
#
loop_
_entity_poly.entity_id
_entity_poly.type
_entity_poly.pdbx_seq_one_letter_code
_entity_poly.pdbx_strand_id
1 'polypeptide(L)'
;WKKGIEQPLVVVMENAFHGRTLGTMAASDGPSVRLGFQRLPGDFIKVGFGDMAALEALTAQFGTRIAAVLLEPIQGESGVLVAPSGYL
;
A
#
# COMPACT_ATOMS: atom_id res chain seq x y z
N TRP A 1 -5.77 15.15 -18.56
CA TRP A 1 -6.40 14.02 -17.86
C TRP A 1 -6.14 14.19 -16.36
N LYS A 2 -6.96 15.01 -15.67
CA LYS A 2 -7.01 15.03 -14.20
C LYS A 2 -8.40 14.54 -13.84
N LYS A 3 -8.51 13.45 -13.08
CA LYS A 3 -9.79 12.89 -12.62
C LYS A 3 -10.46 13.74 -11.52
N GLY A 4 -9.92 14.91 -11.20
CA GLY A 4 -10.44 15.80 -10.16
C GLY A 4 -10.16 15.35 -8.72
N ILE A 5 -9.40 14.27 -8.53
CA ILE A 5 -9.03 13.77 -7.19
C ILE A 5 -7.92 14.66 -6.63
N GLU A 6 -8.22 15.42 -5.58
CA GLU A 6 -7.23 16.23 -4.86
C GLU A 6 -6.37 15.34 -3.96
N GLN A 7 -5.04 15.48 -4.05
CA GLN A 7 -4.06 14.71 -3.27
C GLN A 7 -4.36 13.20 -3.25
N PRO A 8 -4.30 12.52 -4.41
CA PRO A 8 -4.71 11.13 -4.56
C PRO A 8 -3.84 10.20 -3.71
N LEU A 9 -4.48 9.28 -3.01
CA LEU A 9 -3.86 8.27 -2.16
C LEU A 9 -3.81 6.92 -2.88
N VAL A 10 -2.73 6.18 -2.63
CA VAL A 10 -2.64 4.75 -2.96
C VAL A 10 -2.55 3.98 -1.65
N VAL A 11 -3.48 3.05 -1.44
CA VAL A 11 -3.44 2.13 -0.30
C VAL A 11 -2.48 0.99 -0.64
N VAL A 12 -1.55 0.70 0.27
CA VAL A 12 -0.61 -0.42 0.16
C VAL A 12 -0.61 -1.23 1.45
N MET A 13 -0.11 -2.45 1.38
CA MET A 13 -0.18 -3.38 2.49
C MET A 13 1.12 -3.34 3.29
N GLU A 14 1.02 -3.49 4.60
CA GLU A 14 2.18 -3.77 5.43
C GLU A 14 2.90 -5.03 4.95
N ASN A 15 4.22 -5.05 5.12
CA ASN A 15 5.12 -6.09 4.60
C ASN A 15 5.20 -6.23 3.06
N ALA A 16 4.52 -5.40 2.25
CA ALA A 16 4.51 -5.56 0.80
C ALA A 16 5.87 -5.27 0.14
N PHE A 17 6.13 -5.90 -1.00
CA PHE A 17 7.27 -5.60 -1.87
C PHE A 17 6.84 -5.37 -3.31
N HIS A 18 7.01 -4.14 -3.79
CA HIS A 18 6.62 -3.74 -5.15
C HIS A 18 7.81 -3.37 -6.05
N GLY A 19 9.04 -3.53 -5.55
CA GLY A 19 10.27 -3.32 -6.30
C GLY A 19 11.14 -2.18 -5.78
N ARG A 20 12.31 -1.97 -6.41
CA ARG A 20 13.40 -1.12 -5.88
C ARG A 20 13.57 0.25 -6.56
N THR A 21 12.65 0.65 -7.43
CA THR A 21 12.62 2.03 -7.95
C THR A 21 12.05 2.99 -6.90
N LEU A 22 12.32 4.30 -6.99
CA LEU A 22 11.85 5.28 -5.99
C LEU A 22 10.35 5.20 -5.70
N GLY A 23 9.50 5.10 -6.73
CA GLY A 23 8.05 5.00 -6.57
C GLY A 23 7.61 3.67 -5.97
N THR A 24 8.22 2.56 -6.41
CA THR A 24 7.85 1.23 -5.88
C THR A 24 8.37 1.00 -4.46
N MET A 25 9.50 1.59 -4.09
CA MET A 25 9.98 1.61 -2.71
C MET A 25 9.01 2.39 -1.81
N ALA A 26 8.47 3.52 -2.27
CA ALA A 26 7.44 4.25 -1.53
C ALA A 26 6.19 3.42 -1.25
N ALA A 27 5.84 2.54 -2.19
CA ALA A 27 4.73 1.59 -2.07
C ALA A 27 5.08 0.33 -1.26
N SER A 28 6.37 0.06 -1.00
CA SER A 28 6.82 -1.14 -0.29
C SER A 28 6.95 -0.91 1.22
N ASP A 29 7.09 -1.99 1.96
CA ASP A 29 7.34 -1.97 3.39
C ASP A 29 8.50 -2.89 3.79
N GLY A 30 9.10 -2.61 4.95
CA GLY A 30 10.22 -3.38 5.48
C GLY A 30 11.52 -2.58 5.68
N PRO A 31 12.52 -3.16 6.36
CA PRO A 31 13.73 -2.45 6.78
C PRO A 31 14.58 -1.93 5.62
N SER A 32 14.62 -2.69 4.51
CA SER A 32 15.42 -2.37 3.32
C SER A 32 14.93 -1.13 2.57
N VAL A 33 13.64 -0.79 2.69
CA VAL A 33 13.02 0.39 2.06
C VAL A 33 13.47 1.69 2.74
N ARG A 34 13.86 1.64 4.01
CA ARG A 34 14.19 2.83 4.83
C ARG A 34 15.66 3.24 4.75
N LEU A 35 16.51 2.46 4.08
CA LEU A 35 17.94 2.72 3.98
C LEU A 35 18.23 3.73 2.86
N GLY A 36 18.50 4.98 3.23
CA GLY A 36 19.09 5.98 2.34
C GLY A 36 18.16 7.09 1.84
N PHE A 37 16.88 7.10 2.19
CA PHE A 37 15.93 8.13 1.78
C PHE A 37 15.20 8.73 2.99
N GLN A 38 15.32 10.06 3.18
CA GLN A 38 14.63 10.77 4.27
C GLN A 38 13.11 10.86 4.05
N ARG A 39 12.68 10.93 2.79
CA ARG A 39 11.26 10.95 2.38
C ARG A 39 11.12 10.30 1.01
N LEU A 40 10.23 9.32 0.91
CA LEU A 40 9.88 8.68 -0.35
C LEU A 40 8.76 9.47 -1.06
N PRO A 41 8.71 9.47 -2.41
CA PRO A 41 7.71 10.23 -3.17
C PRO A 41 6.31 9.60 -3.08
N GLY A 42 5.29 10.41 -3.33
CA GLY A 42 3.90 9.97 -3.41
C GLY A 42 3.18 9.92 -2.05
N ASP A 43 1.86 9.79 -2.10
CA ASP A 43 1.01 9.70 -0.93
C ASP A 43 0.49 8.27 -0.79
N PHE A 44 1.28 7.44 -0.11
CA PHE A 44 0.94 6.05 0.21
C PHE A 44 0.46 5.95 1.65
N ILE A 45 -0.60 5.18 1.87
CA ILE A 45 -1.09 4.83 3.20
C ILE A 45 -1.03 3.33 3.38
N LYS A 46 -0.49 2.88 4.51
CA LYS A 46 -0.28 1.47 4.83
C LYS A 46 -1.45 0.92 5.64
N VAL A 47 -1.89 -0.27 5.30
CA VAL A 47 -2.90 -1.05 6.04
C VAL A 47 -2.38 -2.47 6.26
N GLY A 48 -2.76 -3.10 7.38
CA GLY A 48 -2.38 -4.49 7.66
C GLY A 48 -2.83 -5.43 6.54
N PHE A 49 -1.95 -6.34 6.10
CA PHE A 49 -2.31 -7.35 5.11
C PHE A 49 -3.40 -8.27 5.68
N GLY A 50 -4.55 -8.37 5.00
CA GLY A 50 -5.68 -9.16 5.46
C GLY A 50 -6.64 -8.44 6.42
N ASP A 51 -6.36 -7.20 6.82
CA ASP A 51 -7.19 -6.44 7.76
C ASP A 51 -8.27 -5.63 7.02
N MET A 52 -9.39 -6.30 6.74
CA MET A 52 -10.54 -5.67 6.08
C MET A 52 -11.19 -4.56 6.93
N ALA A 53 -11.20 -4.70 8.26
CA ALA A 53 -11.78 -3.70 9.13
C ALA A 53 -10.97 -2.39 9.08
N ALA A 54 -9.63 -2.48 9.06
CA ALA A 54 -8.78 -1.33 8.86
C ALA A 54 -8.93 -0.71 7.47
N LEU A 55 -9.09 -1.52 6.41
CA LEU A 55 -9.32 -1.03 5.05
C LEU A 55 -10.68 -0.30 4.93
N GLU A 56 -11.73 -0.83 5.57
CA GLU A 56 -13.05 -0.19 5.63
C GLU A 56 -13.01 1.15 6.35
N ALA A 57 -12.38 1.20 7.54
CA ALA A 57 -12.21 2.43 8.30
C ALA A 57 -11.43 3.50 7.50
N LEU A 58 -10.35 3.08 6.83
CA LEU A 58 -9.54 3.95 5.98
C LEU A 58 -10.33 4.46 4.78
N THR A 59 -11.15 3.62 4.17
CA THR A 59 -12.02 4.00 3.04
C THR A 59 -13.12 4.96 3.49
N ALA A 60 -13.69 4.77 4.67
CA ALA A 60 -14.67 5.71 5.24
C ALA A 60 -14.04 7.09 5.47
N GLN A 61 -12.77 7.15 5.89
CA GLN A 61 -12.08 8.41 6.16
C GLN A 61 -11.55 9.10 4.90
N PHE A 62 -11.02 8.35 3.93
CA PHE A 62 -10.27 8.91 2.81
C PHE A 62 -10.80 8.52 1.42
N GLY A 63 -11.94 7.84 1.32
CA GLY A 63 -12.43 7.19 0.10
C GLY A 63 -12.46 8.07 -1.15
N THR A 64 -12.76 9.37 -1.02
CA THR A 64 -12.76 10.32 -2.15
C THR A 64 -11.38 10.62 -2.71
N ARG A 65 -10.32 10.36 -1.94
CA ARG A 65 -8.91 10.54 -2.33
C ARG A 65 -8.27 9.25 -2.82
N ILE A 66 -8.80 8.08 -2.45
CA ILE A 66 -8.20 6.79 -2.81
C ILE A 66 -8.35 6.57 -4.31
N ALA A 67 -7.22 6.58 -5.01
CA ALA A 67 -7.16 6.38 -6.46
C ALA A 67 -6.87 4.91 -6.82
N ALA A 68 -6.21 4.17 -5.93
CA ALA A 68 -5.85 2.78 -6.14
C ALA A 68 -5.58 2.04 -4.81
N VAL A 69 -5.67 0.71 -4.89
CA VAL A 69 -5.18 -0.23 -3.89
C VAL A 69 -4.15 -1.12 -4.59
N LEU A 70 -2.95 -1.26 -4.02
CA LEU A 70 -1.87 -2.06 -4.55
C LEU A 70 -1.50 -3.15 -3.54
N LEU A 71 -1.63 -4.41 -3.96
CA LEU A 71 -1.50 -5.58 -3.09
C LEU A 71 -0.96 -6.79 -3.84
N GLU A 72 -0.45 -7.77 -3.10
CA GLU A 72 -0.04 -9.08 -3.60
C GLU A 72 -1.05 -10.14 -3.12
N PRO A 73 -1.55 -11.06 -3.96
CA PRO A 73 -2.44 -12.15 -3.49
C PRO A 73 -1.76 -13.09 -2.49
N ILE A 74 -0.46 -13.26 -2.66
CA ILE A 74 0.44 -13.93 -1.74
C ILE A 74 1.67 -13.02 -1.63
N GLN A 75 2.01 -12.52 -0.44
CA GLN A 75 3.20 -11.68 -0.27
C GLN A 75 4.45 -12.54 -0.34
N GLY A 76 5.24 -12.37 -1.41
CA GLY A 76 6.37 -13.26 -1.71
C GLY A 76 7.56 -13.04 -0.78
N GLU A 77 8.12 -11.84 -0.83
CA GLU A 77 9.34 -11.44 -0.07
C GLU A 77 9.12 -11.43 1.45
N SER A 78 7.87 -11.43 1.89
CA SER A 78 7.47 -11.46 3.31
C SER A 78 7.36 -12.86 3.89
N GLY A 79 7.82 -13.88 3.16
CA GLY A 79 7.79 -15.28 3.60
C GLY A 79 6.58 -16.08 3.11
N VAL A 80 6.07 -15.78 1.90
CA VAL A 80 4.97 -16.51 1.27
C VAL A 80 3.69 -16.44 2.12
N LEU A 81 3.25 -15.22 2.45
CA LEU A 81 2.04 -15.00 3.24
C LEU A 81 0.81 -15.02 2.33
N VAL A 82 -0.02 -16.04 2.47
CA VAL A 82 -1.26 -16.19 1.69
C VAL A 82 -2.34 -15.28 2.26
N ALA A 83 -3.05 -14.56 1.40
CA ALA A 83 -4.21 -13.77 1.79
C ALA A 83 -5.25 -14.62 2.55
N PRO A 84 -5.91 -14.07 3.59
CA PRO A 84 -7.02 -14.76 4.25
C PRO A 84 -8.14 -15.12 3.27
N SER A 85 -8.87 -16.20 3.56
CA SER A 85 -10.03 -16.60 2.76
C SER A 85 -11.06 -15.46 2.69
N GLY A 86 -11.51 -15.12 1.48
CA GLY A 86 -12.49 -14.05 1.25
C GLY A 86 -11.91 -12.63 1.25
N TYR A 87 -10.58 -12.48 1.29
CA TYR A 87 -9.91 -11.17 1.23
C TYR A 87 -9.87 -10.55 -0.18
N LEU A 88 -9.87 -11.38 -1.23
CA LEU A 88 -9.82 -10.96 -2.64
C LEU A 88 -11.09 -11.32 -3.40
#